data_AF-A0A847BNW0-F1
#
_entry.id   AF-A0A847BNW0-F1
#
_cell.length_a   1.000
_cell.length_b   1.000
_cell.length_c   1.000
_cell.angle_alpha   90.00
_cell.angle_beta   90.00
_cell.angle_gamma   90.00
#
_symmetry.space_group_name_H-M   'P 1'
#
loop_
_entity.id
_entity.type
_entity.pdbx_description
1 polymer ?
#
loop_
_entity_poly.entity_id
_entity_poly.type
_entity_poly.pdbx_seq_one_letter_code
_entity_poly.pdbx_strand_id
1 'polypeptide(L)'
;MAGIDGFSHSCSSEKHSKQIHQNSVHQSQFTKEEISIIWDFYVTRSFAASSGQALSLEDYGWHATQSKSGGYPAIEAQLAAAANINSFAIIRAKTLHDTLAAMGLKNDLICVVHPRAVIKQNFSYKHDENEKVSVVSEESRVHSIFRHIRNSLAHGLTCFFDNGYMLLEDKESQTKISASILIAQTTLLDWISVIDKDGKYYPKAD
;
A
#
# COMPACT_ATOMS: atom_id res chain seq x y z
N MET A 1 15.14 13.08 -9.68
CA MET A 1 13.94 12.21 -9.54
C MET A 1 14.44 10.90 -8.97
N ALA A 2 13.88 10.40 -7.87
CA ALA A 2 14.30 9.10 -7.33
C ALA A 2 13.78 7.98 -8.25
N GLY A 3 14.58 7.63 -9.25
CA GLY A 3 14.51 6.34 -9.95
C GLY A 3 15.66 5.50 -9.43
N ILE A 4 15.39 4.28 -8.96
CA ILE A 4 16.31 3.26 -8.37
C ILE A 4 17.22 3.74 -7.21
N ASP A 5 17.82 4.92 -7.30
CA ASP A 5 18.69 5.55 -6.30
C ASP A 5 17.94 5.66 -4.96
N GLY A 6 18.32 4.79 -4.02
CA GLY A 6 17.80 4.76 -2.65
C GLY A 6 16.90 3.56 -2.31
N PHE A 7 16.51 2.72 -3.28
CA PHE A 7 15.65 1.55 -3.03
C PHE A 7 16.30 0.27 -3.55
N SER A 8 16.94 -0.48 -2.64
CA SER A 8 17.48 -1.80 -2.95
C SER A 8 17.26 -2.75 -1.77
N HIS A 9 17.07 -4.02 -2.09
CA HIS A 9 16.96 -5.09 -1.11
C HIS A 9 17.86 -6.24 -1.51
N SER A 10 18.74 -6.63 -0.59
CA SER A 10 19.50 -7.86 -0.68
C SER A 10 19.48 -8.52 0.70
N CYS A 11 19.27 -9.83 0.72
CA CYS A 11 19.31 -10.64 1.93
C CYS A 11 19.64 -12.10 1.57
N SER A 12 20.03 -12.86 2.59
CA SER A 12 20.29 -14.31 2.52
C SER A 12 19.09 -15.15 2.99
N SER A 13 17.97 -14.51 3.33
CA SER A 13 16.78 -15.21 3.83
C SER A 13 16.19 -16.15 2.78
N GLU A 14 15.54 -17.21 3.26
CA GLU A 14 14.80 -18.14 2.42
C GLU A 14 13.75 -17.41 1.56
N LYS A 15 13.57 -17.91 0.34
CA LYS A 15 12.62 -17.34 -0.62
C LYS A 15 11.42 -18.27 -0.77
N HIS A 16 10.24 -17.67 -0.78
CA HIS A 16 8.96 -18.36 -0.88
C HIS A 16 8.27 -17.98 -2.20
N SER A 17 7.54 -18.92 -2.78
CA SER A 17 6.78 -18.73 -4.02
C SER A 17 5.51 -17.92 -3.76
N LYS A 18 5.31 -16.83 -4.50
CA LYS A 18 4.06 -16.05 -4.42
C LYS A 18 2.85 -16.88 -4.86
N GLN A 19 2.98 -17.67 -5.92
CA GLN A 19 1.87 -18.43 -6.51
C GLN A 19 1.24 -19.44 -5.54
N ILE A 20 2.05 -20.15 -4.78
CA ILE A 20 1.56 -21.19 -3.84
C ILE A 20 0.86 -20.56 -2.64
N HIS A 21 1.26 -19.34 -2.27
CA HIS A 21 0.72 -18.62 -1.13
C HIS A 21 -0.44 -17.67 -1.51
N GLN A 22 -0.86 -17.65 -2.78
CA GLN A 22 -2.00 -16.83 -3.21
C GLN A 22 -3.31 -17.39 -2.66
N ASN A 23 -3.97 -16.61 -1.80
CA ASN A 23 -5.17 -17.04 -1.09
C ASN A 23 -6.09 -15.84 -0.84
N SER A 24 -7.37 -16.11 -0.58
CA SER A 24 -8.33 -15.08 -0.18
C SER A 24 -8.09 -14.60 1.25
N VAL A 25 -8.47 -13.37 1.58
CA VAL A 25 -8.47 -12.86 2.96
C VAL A 25 -9.29 -13.75 3.91
N HIS A 26 -10.31 -14.45 3.41
CA HIS A 26 -11.09 -15.41 4.19
C HIS A 26 -10.34 -16.69 4.58
N GLN A 27 -9.17 -16.94 3.98
CA GLN A 27 -8.29 -18.07 4.24
C GLN A 27 -7.03 -17.64 5.01
N SER A 28 -6.99 -16.39 5.48
CA SER A 28 -5.90 -15.85 6.29
C SER A 28 -6.03 -16.26 7.76
N GLN A 29 -5.09 -15.80 8.59
CA GLN A 29 -5.13 -16.00 10.04
C GLN A 29 -6.07 -15.01 10.77
N PHE A 30 -6.68 -14.06 10.04
CA PHE A 30 -7.61 -13.12 10.63
C PHE A 30 -8.90 -13.81 11.11
N THR A 31 -9.41 -13.33 12.23
CA THR A 31 -10.76 -13.65 12.72
C THR A 31 -11.83 -13.10 11.76
N LYS A 32 -13.07 -13.60 11.90
CA LYS A 32 -14.18 -13.13 11.05
C LYS A 32 -14.46 -11.65 11.26
N GLU A 33 -14.32 -11.20 12.51
CA GLU A 33 -14.48 -9.83 12.94
C GLU A 33 -13.42 -8.93 12.31
N GLU A 34 -12.15 -9.34 12.35
CA GLU A 34 -11.05 -8.62 11.70
C GLU A 34 -11.22 -8.57 10.18
N ILE A 35 -11.63 -9.68 9.54
CA ILE A 35 -11.89 -9.69 8.10
C ILE A 35 -13.01 -8.71 7.75
N SER A 36 -14.07 -8.65 8.56
CA SER A 36 -15.17 -7.70 8.36
C SER A 36 -14.67 -6.25 8.46
N ILE A 37 -13.82 -5.95 9.45
CA ILE A 37 -13.21 -4.62 9.64
C ILE A 37 -12.31 -4.26 8.45
N ILE A 38 -11.41 -5.16 8.05
CA ILE A 38 -10.49 -4.97 6.93
C ILE A 38 -11.27 -4.71 5.65
N TRP A 39 -12.28 -5.53 5.36
CA TRP A 39 -13.09 -5.39 4.16
C TRP A 39 -13.85 -4.07 4.14
N ASP A 40 -14.51 -3.76 5.25
CA ASP A 40 -15.29 -2.56 5.37
C ASP A 40 -14.43 -1.29 5.25
N PHE A 41 -13.28 -1.23 5.93
CA PHE A 41 -12.39 -0.08 5.84
C PHE A 41 -11.71 0.07 4.47
N TYR A 42 -11.07 -0.99 3.96
CA TYR A 42 -10.24 -0.89 2.76
C TYR A 42 -11.05 -0.95 1.46
N VAL A 43 -12.25 -1.55 1.47
CA VAL A 43 -13.05 -1.77 0.27
C VAL A 43 -14.34 -0.96 0.31
N THR A 44 -15.18 -1.12 1.34
CA THR A 44 -16.52 -0.52 1.39
C THR A 44 -16.48 0.98 1.68
N ARG A 45 -15.76 1.41 2.72
CA ARG A 45 -15.68 2.81 3.19
C ARG A 45 -14.33 3.46 2.87
N SER A 46 -13.62 2.91 1.88
CA SER A 46 -12.30 3.37 1.45
C SER A 46 -12.30 4.83 1.01
N PHE A 47 -11.35 5.62 1.53
CA PHE A 47 -11.14 7.01 1.14
C PHE A 47 -10.34 7.16 -0.18
N ALA A 48 -9.67 6.10 -0.62
CA ALA A 48 -8.68 6.15 -1.70
C ALA A 48 -9.20 5.69 -3.07
N ALA A 49 -10.51 5.47 -3.19
CA ALA A 49 -11.16 5.09 -4.44
C ALA A 49 -12.61 5.56 -4.47
N SER A 50 -13.22 5.50 -5.65
CA SER A 50 -14.65 5.75 -5.85
C SER A 50 -15.49 4.68 -5.16
N SER A 51 -15.78 4.86 -3.87
CA SER A 51 -16.81 4.10 -3.17
C SER A 51 -18.05 4.96 -2.96
N GLY A 52 -19.24 4.38 -3.15
CA GLY A 52 -20.51 5.02 -2.82
C GLY A 52 -20.69 5.29 -1.33
N GLN A 53 -19.86 4.70 -0.47
CA GLN A 53 -19.86 4.87 1.00
C GLN A 53 -18.50 5.37 1.52
N ALA A 54 -17.70 6.01 0.66
CA ALA A 54 -16.38 6.50 1.04
C ALA A 54 -16.46 7.50 2.20
N LEU A 55 -15.58 7.32 3.19
CA LEU A 55 -15.24 8.35 4.17
C LEU A 55 -14.02 9.12 3.68
N SER A 56 -13.90 10.39 4.02
CA SER A 56 -12.70 11.19 3.75
C SER A 56 -11.66 11.01 4.87
N LEU A 57 -10.40 11.39 4.60
CA LEU A 57 -9.38 11.45 5.67
C LEU A 57 -9.75 12.48 6.76
N GLU A 58 -10.53 13.50 6.42
CA GLU A 58 -11.05 14.49 7.38
C GLU A 58 -12.10 13.91 8.32
N ASP A 59 -12.93 12.98 7.83
CA ASP A 59 -13.88 12.24 8.68
C ASP A 59 -13.16 11.42 9.76
N TYR A 60 -11.95 10.95 9.45
CA TYR A 60 -11.02 10.27 10.36
C TYR A 60 -10.12 11.23 11.17
N GLY A 61 -10.35 12.54 11.07
CA GLY A 61 -9.66 13.55 11.87
C GLY A 61 -8.30 14.01 11.31
N TRP A 62 -7.96 13.67 10.07
CA TRP A 62 -6.75 14.17 9.41
C TRP A 62 -7.02 15.42 8.58
N HIS A 63 -6.00 16.25 8.36
CA HIS A 63 -6.15 17.43 7.52
C HIS A 63 -5.48 17.20 6.16
N ALA A 64 -6.12 17.63 5.07
CA ALA A 64 -5.57 17.58 3.71
C ALA A 64 -4.45 18.63 3.50
N THR A 65 -3.41 18.60 4.33
CA THR A 65 -2.30 19.54 4.35
C THR A 65 -0.96 18.82 4.19
N GLN A 66 0.09 19.58 3.89
CA GLN A 66 1.48 19.10 3.87
C GLN A 66 2.16 19.22 5.26
N SER A 67 1.38 19.40 6.32
CA SER A 67 1.91 19.47 7.68
C SER A 67 2.52 18.13 8.10
N LYS A 68 3.70 18.17 8.72
CA LYS A 68 4.37 16.99 9.28
C LYS A 68 3.76 16.51 10.60
N SER A 69 2.87 17.28 11.23
CA SER A 69 2.23 16.93 12.51
C SER A 69 0.81 16.42 12.38
N GLY A 70 0.07 16.83 11.34
CA GLY A 70 -1.35 16.45 11.17
C GLY A 70 -1.82 16.37 9.72
N GLY A 71 -0.89 16.40 8.77
CA GLY A 71 -1.15 16.25 7.34
C GLY A 71 -0.71 14.89 6.80
N TYR A 72 -0.79 14.74 5.47
CA TYR A 72 -0.48 13.46 4.81
C TYR A 72 0.96 12.95 5.02
N PRO A 73 2.00 13.80 5.14
CA PRO A 73 3.34 13.33 5.50
C PRO A 73 3.39 12.65 6.88
N ALA A 74 2.58 13.10 7.83
CA ALA A 74 2.51 12.49 9.17
C ALA A 74 1.89 11.09 9.09
N ILE A 75 0.81 10.94 8.30
CA ILE A 75 0.16 9.66 8.03
C ILE A 75 1.17 8.69 7.43
N GLU A 76 1.85 9.08 6.34
CA GLU A 76 2.82 8.21 5.67
C GLU A 76 3.93 7.73 6.61
N ALA A 77 4.45 8.62 7.48
CA ALA A 77 5.46 8.26 8.47
C ALA A 77 4.93 7.25 9.50
N GLN A 78 3.70 7.44 9.99
CA GLN A 78 3.08 6.51 10.95
C GLN A 78 2.78 5.16 10.32
N LEU A 79 2.33 5.13 9.07
CA LEU A 79 2.12 3.88 8.32
C LEU A 79 3.43 3.13 8.09
N ALA A 80 4.49 3.85 7.72
CA ALA A 80 5.82 3.28 7.52
C ALA A 80 6.36 2.66 8.83
N ALA A 81 6.21 3.37 9.94
CA ALA A 81 6.60 2.89 11.27
C ALA A 81 5.81 1.65 11.69
N ALA A 82 4.48 1.65 11.55
CA ALA A 82 3.62 0.51 11.87
C ALA A 82 3.93 -0.73 11.01
N ALA A 83 4.38 -0.52 9.77
CA ALA A 83 4.75 -1.60 8.86
C ALA A 83 6.21 -2.06 8.99
N ASN A 84 7.01 -1.40 9.83
CA ASN A 84 8.47 -1.56 9.87
C ASN A 84 9.12 -1.42 8.47
N ILE A 85 8.66 -0.44 7.71
CA ILE A 85 9.18 -0.07 6.39
C ILE A 85 9.98 1.23 6.54
N ASN A 86 11.24 1.23 6.09
CA ASN A 86 12.09 2.43 6.14
C ASN A 86 11.50 3.60 5.33
N SER A 87 11.00 3.30 4.13
CA SER A 87 10.34 4.28 3.25
C SER A 87 9.55 3.56 2.15
N PHE A 88 8.39 4.11 1.79
CA PHE A 88 7.61 3.61 0.67
C PHE A 88 8.25 4.03 -0.67
N ALA A 89 8.56 3.06 -1.53
CA ALA A 89 9.02 3.31 -2.90
C ALA A 89 7.83 3.66 -3.79
N ILE A 90 7.33 4.89 -3.65
CA ILE A 90 6.21 5.42 -4.44
C ILE A 90 6.75 6.15 -5.65
N ILE A 91 6.51 5.59 -6.84
CA ILE A 91 7.14 5.97 -8.09
C ILE A 91 6.09 6.49 -9.08
N ARG A 92 6.41 7.61 -9.74
CA ARG A 92 5.65 8.17 -10.86
C ARG A 92 6.29 7.70 -12.17
N ALA A 93 5.88 6.52 -12.63
CA ALA A 93 6.42 5.91 -13.85
C ALA A 93 5.35 5.09 -14.57
N LYS A 94 5.57 4.84 -15.87
CA LYS A 94 4.67 3.99 -16.66
C LYS A 94 4.70 2.53 -16.17
N THR A 95 5.86 2.04 -15.72
CA THR A 95 6.12 0.68 -15.24
C THR A 95 6.96 0.72 -13.96
N LEU A 96 6.93 -0.35 -13.16
CA LEU A 96 7.71 -0.49 -11.91
C LEU A 96 8.80 -1.57 -12.01
N HIS A 97 9.10 -2.05 -13.22
CA HIS A 97 9.91 -3.25 -13.45
C HIS A 97 11.26 -3.22 -12.71
N ASP A 98 12.00 -2.13 -12.82
CA ASP A 98 13.36 -2.05 -12.27
C ASP A 98 13.32 -1.86 -10.75
N THR A 99 12.40 -1.06 -10.22
CA THR A 99 12.22 -0.90 -8.77
C THR A 99 11.77 -2.20 -8.11
N LEU A 100 10.86 -2.95 -8.75
CA LEU A 100 10.45 -4.27 -8.26
C LEU A 100 11.61 -5.27 -8.27
N ALA A 101 12.49 -5.20 -9.28
CA ALA A 101 13.68 -6.05 -9.34
C ALA A 101 14.68 -5.67 -8.23
N ALA A 102 14.99 -4.39 -8.09
CA ALA A 102 15.91 -3.87 -7.08
C ALA A 102 15.43 -4.15 -5.64
N MET A 103 14.11 -4.13 -5.43
CA MET A 103 13.48 -4.45 -4.13
C MET A 103 13.19 -5.94 -3.95
N GLY A 104 13.58 -6.82 -4.88
CA GLY A 104 13.39 -8.27 -4.75
C GLY A 104 11.92 -8.69 -4.64
N LEU A 105 11.02 -8.03 -5.38
CA LEU A 105 9.58 -8.31 -5.44
C LEU A 105 9.10 -8.72 -6.85
N LYS A 106 9.94 -8.55 -7.88
CA LYS A 106 9.59 -8.84 -9.27
C LYS A 106 9.33 -10.34 -9.52
N ASN A 107 10.19 -11.20 -9.00
CA ASN A 107 10.16 -12.64 -9.28
C ASN A 107 9.13 -13.36 -8.41
N ASP A 108 8.76 -14.59 -8.77
CA ASP A 108 7.87 -15.44 -7.96
C ASP A 108 8.47 -15.79 -6.60
N LEU A 109 9.76 -16.12 -6.55
CA LEU A 109 10.48 -16.42 -5.32
C LEU A 109 10.97 -15.13 -4.65
N ILE A 110 10.43 -14.81 -3.47
CA ILE A 110 10.77 -13.59 -2.71
C ILE A 110 11.11 -13.90 -1.26
N CYS A 111 11.95 -13.07 -0.65
CA CYS A 111 12.11 -13.06 0.81
C CYS A 111 10.88 -12.42 1.47
N VAL A 112 10.33 -13.09 2.49
CA VAL A 112 9.07 -12.73 3.16
C VAL A 112 9.24 -12.19 4.58
N VAL A 113 10.47 -11.94 5.04
CA VAL A 113 10.75 -11.46 6.41
C VAL A 113 11.13 -9.98 6.49
N HIS A 114 11.35 -9.33 5.34
CA HIS A 114 11.77 -7.92 5.27
C HIS A 114 10.66 -7.06 4.66
N PRO A 115 9.85 -6.34 5.45
CA PRO A 115 8.79 -5.48 4.95
C PRO A 115 9.30 -4.46 3.93
N ARG A 116 8.54 -4.28 2.86
CA ARG A 116 8.89 -3.33 1.79
C ARG A 116 7.71 -3.15 0.84
N ALA A 117 7.63 -1.95 0.26
CA ALA A 117 6.52 -1.57 -0.59
C ALA A 117 7.01 -0.80 -1.81
N VAL A 118 6.58 -1.24 -3.00
CA VAL A 118 6.82 -0.59 -4.29
C VAL A 118 5.47 -0.28 -4.91
N ILE A 119 5.20 1.00 -5.16
CA ILE A 119 3.85 1.50 -5.43
C ILE A 119 3.91 2.49 -6.59
N LYS A 120 3.00 2.37 -7.55
CA LYS A 120 2.84 3.37 -8.60
C LYS A 120 1.88 4.47 -8.14
N GLN A 121 2.29 5.72 -8.30
CA GLN A 121 1.41 6.86 -8.10
C GLN A 121 0.89 7.35 -9.45
N ASN A 122 -0.41 7.66 -9.54
CA ASN A 122 -1.01 8.30 -10.70
C ASN A 122 -0.43 9.69 -10.91
N PHE A 123 -0.11 10.01 -12.16
CA PHE A 123 0.54 11.24 -12.54
C PHE A 123 0.15 11.62 -13.97
N SER A 124 0.18 12.92 -14.24
CA SER A 124 0.04 13.49 -15.58
C SER A 124 1.20 14.40 -15.93
N TYR A 125 1.30 14.71 -17.22
CA TYR A 125 2.21 15.71 -17.74
C TYR A 125 1.45 17.01 -17.91
N LYS A 126 1.95 18.09 -17.30
CA LYS A 126 1.52 19.45 -17.63
C LYS A 126 2.51 20.08 -18.60
N HIS A 127 1.98 20.74 -19.61
CA HIS A 127 2.72 21.49 -20.61
C HIS A 127 2.28 22.94 -20.53
N ASP A 128 3.22 23.87 -20.54
CA ASP A 128 2.94 25.31 -20.64
C ASP A 128 3.26 25.85 -22.04
N GLU A 129 2.90 27.10 -22.31
CA GLU A 129 3.16 27.74 -23.62
C GLU A 129 4.66 27.93 -23.93
N ASN A 130 5.54 27.68 -22.95
CA ASN A 130 7.00 27.78 -23.09
C ASN A 130 7.66 26.40 -23.30
N GLU A 131 6.90 25.40 -23.74
CA GLU A 131 7.37 24.03 -23.99
C GLU A 131 7.95 23.31 -22.76
N LYS A 132 7.60 23.78 -21.55
CA LYS A 132 8.06 23.15 -20.31
C LYS A 132 7.13 22.00 -19.93
N VAL A 133 7.66 20.78 -19.97
CA VAL A 133 6.98 19.59 -19.48
C VAL A 133 7.29 19.38 -17.99
N SER A 134 6.24 19.27 -17.18
CA SER A 134 6.35 18.94 -15.75
C SER A 134 5.50 17.73 -15.39
N VAL A 135 5.99 16.91 -14.47
CA VAL A 135 5.28 15.74 -13.94
C VAL A 135 4.52 16.15 -12.69
N VAL A 136 3.20 16.03 -12.73
CA VAL A 136 2.30 16.38 -11.63
C VAL A 136 1.61 15.14 -11.11
N SER A 137 1.54 15.01 -9.78
CA SER A 137 0.81 13.91 -9.14
C SER A 137 -0.70 14.16 -9.22
N GLU A 138 -1.47 13.15 -9.57
CA GLU A 138 -2.94 13.21 -9.64
C GLU A 138 -3.61 12.77 -8.35
N GLU A 139 -2.84 12.14 -7.47
CA GLU A 139 -3.29 11.68 -6.16
C GLU A 139 -2.19 11.93 -5.12
N SER A 140 -2.55 11.93 -3.84
CA SER A 140 -1.53 11.94 -2.77
C SER A 140 -0.85 10.57 -2.62
N ARG A 141 0.33 10.56 -1.99
CA ARG A 141 1.07 9.33 -1.68
C ARG A 141 0.25 8.37 -0.81
N VAL A 142 -0.43 8.91 0.21
CA VAL A 142 -1.33 8.12 1.07
C VAL A 142 -2.46 7.52 0.25
N HIS A 143 -3.11 8.30 -0.62
CA HIS A 143 -4.18 7.75 -1.47
C HIS A 143 -3.65 6.63 -2.39
N SER A 144 -2.45 6.77 -2.97
CA SER A 144 -1.88 5.70 -3.79
C SER A 144 -1.70 4.39 -3.01
N ILE A 145 -1.25 4.45 -1.75
CA ILE A 145 -1.07 3.26 -0.90
C ILE A 145 -2.41 2.52 -0.75
N PHE A 146 -3.44 3.24 -0.30
CA PHE A 146 -4.73 2.62 0.03
C PHE A 146 -5.52 2.20 -1.20
N ARG A 147 -5.38 2.92 -2.33
CA ARG A 147 -5.96 2.50 -3.62
C ARG A 147 -5.43 1.13 -4.04
N HIS A 148 -4.12 0.92 -3.92
CA HIS A 148 -3.50 -0.35 -4.27
C HIS A 148 -3.86 -1.49 -3.30
N ILE A 149 -3.95 -1.21 -2.00
CA ILE A 149 -4.44 -2.19 -1.01
C ILE A 149 -5.88 -2.61 -1.32
N ARG A 150 -6.77 -1.64 -1.57
CA ARG A 150 -8.15 -1.90 -1.96
C ARG A 150 -8.21 -2.82 -3.18
N ASN A 151 -7.51 -2.46 -4.24
CA ASN A 151 -7.53 -3.24 -5.48
C ASN A 151 -7.00 -4.65 -5.27
N SER A 152 -5.95 -4.80 -4.45
CA SER A 152 -5.41 -6.10 -4.10
C SER A 152 -6.45 -6.99 -3.41
N LEU A 153 -7.13 -6.46 -2.39
CA LEU A 153 -8.18 -7.16 -1.65
C LEU A 153 -9.39 -7.47 -2.54
N ALA A 154 -9.89 -6.48 -3.29
CA ALA A 154 -11.07 -6.62 -4.14
C ALA A 154 -10.88 -7.60 -5.30
N HIS A 155 -9.65 -7.74 -5.82
CA HIS A 155 -9.34 -8.65 -6.92
C HIS A 155 -8.69 -9.97 -6.47
N GLY A 156 -8.54 -10.21 -5.15
CA GLY A 156 -7.93 -11.44 -4.63
C GLY A 156 -6.45 -11.60 -5.02
N LEU A 157 -5.73 -10.47 -5.16
CA LEU A 157 -4.30 -10.43 -5.48
C LEU A 157 -3.45 -10.41 -4.20
N THR A 158 -3.83 -11.25 -3.24
CA THR A 158 -3.25 -11.34 -1.91
C THR A 158 -2.51 -12.68 -1.74
N CYS A 159 -1.32 -12.63 -1.13
CA CYS A 159 -0.60 -13.83 -0.71
C CYS A 159 -0.43 -13.82 0.81
N PHE A 160 -0.66 -14.97 1.45
CA PHE A 160 -0.51 -15.16 2.89
C PHE A 160 0.57 -16.19 3.16
N PHE A 161 1.61 -15.79 3.90
CA PHE A 161 2.74 -16.64 4.23
C PHE A 161 2.61 -17.19 5.65
N ASP A 162 3.18 -18.37 5.87
CA ASP A 162 3.06 -19.11 7.14
C ASP A 162 3.73 -18.38 8.31
N ASN A 163 4.67 -17.48 8.02
CA ASN A 163 5.38 -16.66 9.00
C ASN A 163 4.60 -15.42 9.47
N GLY A 164 3.31 -15.29 9.12
CA GLY A 164 2.47 -14.15 9.53
C GLY A 164 2.65 -12.90 8.67
N TYR A 165 3.40 -12.99 7.56
CA TYR A 165 3.49 -11.92 6.57
C TYR A 165 2.47 -12.10 5.46
N MET A 166 2.22 -11.02 4.74
CA MET A 166 1.39 -11.02 3.54
C MET A 166 1.95 -10.13 2.45
N LEU A 167 1.66 -10.49 1.21
CA LEU A 167 1.93 -9.68 0.03
C LEU A 167 0.62 -9.21 -0.59
N LEU A 168 0.49 -7.91 -0.78
CA LEU A 168 -0.59 -7.28 -1.53
C LEU A 168 -0.04 -6.84 -2.89
N GLU A 169 -0.48 -7.48 -3.97
CA GLU A 169 -0.18 -7.02 -5.32
C GLU A 169 -1.39 -6.28 -5.93
N ASP A 170 -1.11 -5.28 -6.75
CA ASP A 170 -2.09 -4.69 -7.66
C ASP A 170 -1.55 -4.75 -9.09
N LYS A 171 -2.46 -4.91 -10.05
CA LYS A 171 -2.15 -5.13 -11.46
C LYS A 171 -3.02 -4.23 -12.33
N GLU A 172 -2.40 -3.43 -13.19
CA GLU A 172 -3.10 -2.70 -14.26
C GLU A 172 -3.54 -3.62 -15.39
N SER A 173 -2.79 -4.70 -15.60
CA SER A 173 -3.11 -5.78 -16.54
C SER A 173 -2.42 -7.06 -16.06
N GLN A 174 -2.73 -8.19 -16.69
CA GLN A 174 -2.18 -9.50 -16.31
C GLN A 174 -0.64 -9.52 -16.16
N THR A 175 0.07 -8.70 -16.94
CA THR A 175 1.55 -8.65 -16.95
C THR A 175 2.12 -7.43 -16.25
N LYS A 176 1.29 -6.48 -15.81
CA LYS A 176 1.75 -5.17 -15.36
C LYS A 176 1.38 -4.92 -13.90
N ILE A 177 2.31 -5.25 -13.01
CA ILE A 177 2.23 -4.95 -11.58
C ILE A 177 2.32 -3.43 -11.39
N SER A 178 1.34 -2.87 -10.69
CA SER A 178 1.22 -1.46 -10.33
C SER A 178 1.48 -1.22 -8.84
N ALA A 179 1.44 -2.26 -8.00
CA ALA A 179 1.99 -2.23 -6.64
C ALA A 179 2.36 -3.63 -6.14
N SER A 180 3.31 -3.69 -5.22
CA SER A 180 3.69 -4.88 -4.46
C SER A 180 4.11 -4.45 -3.06
N ILE A 181 3.31 -4.85 -2.06
CA ILE A 181 3.43 -4.40 -0.67
C ILE A 181 3.55 -5.64 0.22
N LEU A 182 4.75 -5.86 0.76
CA LEU A 182 5.04 -6.94 1.72
C LEU A 182 5.08 -6.35 3.13
N ILE A 183 4.18 -6.82 3.99
CA ILE A 183 4.00 -6.37 5.38
C ILE A 183 3.59 -7.54 6.28
N ALA A 184 3.63 -7.36 7.59
CA ALA A 184 2.97 -8.30 8.51
C ALA A 184 1.45 -8.23 8.31
N GLN A 185 0.73 -9.33 8.58
CA GLN A 185 -0.73 -9.35 8.48
C GLN A 185 -1.37 -8.33 9.43
N THR A 186 -0.89 -8.25 10.67
CA THR A 186 -1.40 -7.31 11.69
C THR A 186 -1.29 -5.84 11.26
N THR A 187 -0.35 -5.51 10.38
CA THR A 187 -0.15 -4.15 9.87
C THR A 187 -1.40 -3.57 9.20
N LEU A 188 -2.28 -4.40 8.61
CA LEU A 188 -3.56 -3.90 8.07
C LEU A 188 -4.45 -3.30 9.15
N LEU A 189 -4.53 -3.93 10.32
CA LEU A 189 -5.32 -3.44 11.46
C LEU A 189 -4.62 -2.24 12.12
N ASP A 190 -3.29 -2.27 12.20
CA ASP A 190 -2.50 -1.14 12.70
C ASP A 190 -2.71 0.11 11.83
N TRP A 191 -2.73 -0.05 10.51
CA TRP A 191 -2.99 1.03 9.57
C TRP A 191 -4.40 1.59 9.67
N ILE A 192 -5.41 0.76 9.96
CA ILE A 192 -6.76 1.25 10.29
C ILE A 192 -6.71 2.14 11.52
N SER A 193 -6.02 1.71 12.57
CA SER A 193 -5.85 2.50 13.80
C SER A 193 -5.07 3.80 13.60
N VAL A 194 -4.11 3.82 12.67
CA VAL A 194 -3.39 5.05 12.29
C VAL A 194 -4.34 6.03 11.58
N ILE A 195 -5.17 5.53 10.67
CA ILE A 195 -6.10 6.39 9.93
C ILE A 195 -7.22 6.87 10.84
N ASP A 196 -7.96 5.97 11.48
CA ASP A 196 -9.00 6.31 12.46
C ASP A 196 -8.39 6.62 13.83
N LYS A 197 -7.61 7.70 13.88
CA LYS A 197 -6.75 8.07 15.01
C LYS A 197 -7.51 8.20 16.34
N ASP A 198 -8.78 8.56 16.27
CA ASP A 198 -9.66 8.79 17.40
C ASP A 198 -10.58 7.58 17.69
N GLY A 199 -10.46 6.49 16.90
CA GLY A 199 -11.26 5.26 17.04
C GLY A 199 -12.76 5.47 16.84
N LYS A 200 -13.14 6.44 16.01
CA LYS A 200 -14.54 6.86 15.84
C LYS A 200 -15.39 5.82 15.13
N TYR A 201 -14.79 5.09 14.19
CA TYR A 201 -15.48 4.12 13.34
C TYR A 201 -15.01 2.68 13.58
N TYR A 202 -13.75 2.52 13.99
CA TYR A 202 -13.09 1.25 14.25
C TYR A 202 -12.34 1.34 15.59
N PRO A 203 -13.08 1.33 16.72
CA PRO A 203 -12.46 1.41 18.04
C PRO A 203 -11.54 0.20 18.26
N LYS A 204 -10.39 0.43 18.90
CA LYS A 204 -9.53 -0.67 19.34
C LYS A 204 -10.32 -1.51 20.34
N ALA A 205 -10.28 -2.83 20.17
CA ALA A 205 -10.73 -3.73 21.24
C ALA A 205 -9.80 -3.53 22.44
N ASP A 206 -10.38 -3.29 23.62
CA ASP A 206 -9.68 -3.20 24.90
C ASP A 206 -8.99 -4.53 25.28
#